data_AF-A0A225VFS2-F1
#
_entry.id   AF-A0A225VFS2-F1
#
_cell.length_a   1.000
_cell.length_b   1.000
_cell.length_c   1.000
_cell.angle_alpha   90.00
_cell.angle_beta   90.00
_cell.angle_gamma   90.00
#
_symmetry.space_group_name_H-M   'P 1'
#
loop_
_entity.id
_entity.type
_entity.pdbx_description
1 polymer ?
#
loop_
_entity_poly.entity_id
_entity_poly.type
_entity_poly.pdbx_seq_one_letter_code
_entity_poly.pdbx_strand_id
1 'polypeptide(L)'
;MTYKEARQAWRRAANFVLSSDNVLYCTDVNRRKAEENMPEMSLRLVVPTTMIQEVLHNCHDSIEGGHQGVVRSYQKVKHDYYWIGLYADVEKHVKSCLNCSSEAIRLGMCSRSDHSRWCLWTL
;
A
#
# COMPACT_ATOMS: atom_id res chain seq x y z
N MET A 1 -10.55 -25.43 -9.97
CA MET A 1 -11.13 -24.52 -8.96
C MET A 1 -12.02 -25.32 -8.03
N THR A 2 -11.68 -25.39 -6.76
CA THR A 2 -12.43 -26.10 -5.72
C THR A 2 -13.51 -25.20 -5.10
N TYR A 3 -14.48 -25.80 -4.41
CA TYR A 3 -15.51 -25.04 -3.66
C TYR A 3 -14.90 -24.08 -2.63
N LYS A 4 -13.81 -24.49 -1.97
CA LYS A 4 -13.10 -23.66 -0.98
C LYS A 4 -12.47 -22.43 -1.65
N GLU A 5 -11.84 -22.59 -2.80
CA GLU A 5 -11.24 -21.50 -3.58
C GLU A 5 -12.31 -20.51 -4.06
N ALA A 6 -13.43 -21.00 -4.60
CA ALA A 6 -14.53 -20.17 -5.04
C ALA A 6 -15.15 -19.36 -3.89
N ARG A 7 -15.33 -20.00 -2.71
CA ARG A 7 -15.85 -19.33 -1.51
C ARG A 7 -14.89 -18.24 -1.00
N GLN A 8 -13.59 -18.47 -1.08
CA GLN A 8 -12.58 -17.49 -0.70
C GLN A 8 -12.55 -16.31 -1.68
N ALA A 9 -12.60 -16.58 -2.99
CA ALA A 9 -12.67 -15.54 -4.01
C ALA A 9 -13.90 -14.63 -3.81
N TRP A 10 -15.07 -15.21 -3.58
CA TRP A 10 -16.29 -14.45 -3.29
C TRP A 10 -16.17 -13.57 -2.05
N ARG A 11 -15.59 -14.09 -0.96
CA ARG A 11 -15.35 -13.31 0.26
C ARG A 11 -14.41 -12.13 0.02
N ARG A 12 -13.37 -12.31 -0.79
CA ARG A 12 -12.45 -11.23 -1.15
C ARG A 12 -13.15 -10.20 -2.03
N ALA A 13 -13.92 -10.65 -3.02
CA ALA A 13 -14.68 -9.79 -3.93
C ALA A 13 -15.71 -8.91 -3.19
N ALA A 14 -16.27 -9.39 -2.08
CA ALA A 14 -17.21 -8.62 -1.26
C ALA A 14 -16.62 -7.32 -0.66
N ASN A 15 -15.30 -7.16 -0.64
CA ASN A 15 -14.63 -5.94 -0.19
C ASN A 15 -14.35 -4.95 -1.32
N PHE A 16 -14.88 -5.18 -2.52
CA PHE A 16 -14.67 -4.31 -3.67
C PHE A 16 -15.98 -3.73 -4.17
N VAL A 17 -15.95 -2.44 -4.51
CA VAL A 17 -17.09 -1.69 -5.03
C VAL A 17 -16.68 -1.08 -6.37
N LEU A 18 -17.46 -1.37 -7.41
CA LEU A 18 -17.30 -0.77 -8.73
C LEU A 18 -18.19 0.47 -8.82
N SER A 19 -17.59 1.62 -9.06
CA SER A 19 -18.30 2.87 -9.29
C SER A 19 -18.85 2.93 -10.73
N SER A 20 -19.78 3.87 -10.97
CA SER A 20 -20.44 4.05 -12.28
C SER A 20 -19.49 4.45 -13.42
N ASP A 21 -18.31 4.97 -13.09
CA ASP A 21 -17.23 5.37 -13.99
C ASP A 21 -16.21 4.23 -14.25
N ASN A 22 -16.58 2.98 -13.92
CA ASN A 22 -15.72 1.79 -14.03
C ASN A 22 -14.46 1.85 -13.16
N VAL A 23 -14.46 2.66 -12.10
CA VAL A 23 -13.38 2.73 -11.12
C VAL A 23 -13.66 1.75 -9.97
N LEU A 24 -12.68 0.91 -9.67
CA LEU A 24 -12.79 -0.10 -8.60
C LEU A 24 -12.20 0.44 -7.29
N TYR A 25 -12.96 0.34 -6.21
CA TYR A 25 -12.54 0.71 -4.86
C TYR A 25 -12.49 -0.50 -3.95
N CYS A 26 -11.55 -0.50 -2.99
CA CYS A 26 -11.48 -1.46 -1.90
C CYS A 26 -12.02 -0.83 -0.62
N THR A 27 -13.00 -1.49 0.01
CA THR A 27 -13.58 -1.11 1.31
C THR A 27 -12.86 -1.89 2.40
N ASP A 28 -11.76 -1.37 2.93
CA ASP A 28 -11.11 -2.04 4.07
C ASP A 28 -11.97 -1.79 5.31
N VAL A 29 -12.76 -2.79 5.70
CA VAL A 29 -13.44 -2.77 7.00
C VAL A 29 -12.37 -3.08 8.03
N ASN A 30 -11.74 -2.05 8.59
CA ASN A 30 -10.88 -2.21 9.76
C ASN A 30 -11.75 -2.56 10.98
N ARG A 31 -12.24 -3.82 11.03
CA ARG A 31 -13.15 -4.32 12.08
C ARG A 31 -12.54 -4.24 13.48
N ARG A 32 -11.24 -3.95 13.60
CA ARG A 32 -10.53 -3.79 14.88
C ARG A 32 -10.49 -2.34 15.39
N LYS A 33 -10.92 -1.35 14.61
CA LYS A 33 -10.91 0.08 14.98
C LYS A 33 -12.33 0.69 15.04
N ALA A 34 -13.34 -0.13 15.27
CA ALA A 34 -14.73 0.31 15.32
C ALA A 34 -15.14 0.96 16.66
N GLU A 35 -14.25 1.03 17.66
CA GLU A 35 -14.64 1.40 19.02
C GLU A 35 -14.33 2.85 19.44
N GLU A 36 -13.52 3.62 18.71
CA GLU A 36 -13.33 5.05 19.04
C GLU A 36 -13.27 5.93 17.78
N ASN A 37 -14.40 6.61 17.54
CA ASN A 37 -14.65 7.69 16.57
C ASN A 37 -14.68 7.31 15.07
N MET A 38 -15.93 7.18 14.58
CA MET A 38 -16.38 7.02 13.19
C MET A 38 -15.79 5.81 12.43
N PRO A 39 -16.64 4.87 11.94
CA PRO A 39 -16.23 4.00 10.85
C PRO A 39 -16.10 4.90 9.62
N GLU A 40 -14.95 5.53 9.46
CA GLU A 40 -14.57 6.13 8.20
C GLU A 40 -14.54 4.96 7.21
N MET A 41 -15.56 4.88 6.35
CA MET A 41 -15.56 3.98 5.22
C MET A 41 -14.43 4.45 4.30
N SER A 42 -13.21 4.06 4.62
CA SER A 42 -12.02 4.43 3.85
C SER A 42 -12.04 3.62 2.56
N LEU A 43 -12.52 4.26 1.49
CA LEU A 43 -12.44 3.73 0.13
C LEU A 43 -11.03 3.96 -0.39
N ARG A 44 -10.38 2.89 -0.83
CA ARG A 44 -9.05 2.97 -1.47
C ARG A 44 -9.16 2.65 -2.95
N LEU A 45 -8.53 3.44 -3.79
CA LEU A 45 -8.51 3.24 -5.23
C LEU A 45 -7.72 1.97 -5.58
N VAL A 46 -8.33 1.05 -6.32
CA VAL A 46 -7.61 -0.11 -6.84
C VAL A 46 -6.79 0.30 -8.05
N VAL A 47 -5.48 0.11 -7.97
CA VAL A 47 -4.53 0.53 -9.01
C VAL A 47 -4.21 -0.66 -9.92
N PRO A 48 -4.43 -0.56 -11.25
CA PRO A 48 -3.95 -1.54 -12.21
C PRO A 48 -2.42 -1.64 -12.20
N THR A 49 -1.88 -2.82 -12.50
CA THR A 49 -0.43 -3.06 -12.47
C THR A 49 0.38 -2.10 -13.36
N THR A 50 -0.21 -1.64 -14.46
CA THR A 50 0.38 -0.68 -15.39
C THR A 50 0.54 0.72 -14.83
N MET A 51 -0.23 1.10 -13.80
CA MET A 51 -0.23 2.43 -13.20
C MET A 51 0.56 2.51 -11.88
N ILE A 52 1.02 1.37 -11.34
CA ILE A 52 1.72 1.31 -10.05
C ILE A 52 2.94 2.24 -10.04
N GLN A 53 3.76 2.24 -11.09
CA GLN A 53 4.99 3.05 -11.11
C GLN A 53 4.68 4.55 -11.10
N GLU A 54 3.64 4.98 -11.80
CA GLU A 54 3.20 6.37 -11.83
C GLU A 54 2.71 6.83 -10.46
N VAL A 55 1.88 6.00 -9.79
CA VAL A 55 1.42 6.27 -8.42
C VAL A 55 2.60 6.39 -7.45
N LEU A 56 3.56 5.47 -7.53
CA LEU A 56 4.74 5.49 -6.66
C LEU A 56 5.60 6.73 -6.89
N HIS A 57 5.87 7.07 -8.15
CA HIS A 57 6.60 8.28 -8.52
C HIS A 57 5.92 9.54 -7.99
N ASN A 58 4.62 9.71 -8.24
CA ASN A 58 3.86 10.88 -7.78
C ASN A 58 3.80 10.98 -6.25
N CYS A 59 3.74 9.85 -5.53
CA CYS A 59 3.70 9.85 -4.07
C CYS A 59 5.06 10.10 -3.42
N HIS A 60 6.15 9.64 -4.06
CA HIS A 60 7.51 9.63 -3.54
C HIS A 60 8.31 10.89 -3.93
N ASP A 61 8.19 11.34 -5.17
CA ASP A 61 8.98 12.45 -5.74
C ASP A 61 8.28 13.82 -5.60
N SER A 62 7.10 13.87 -4.98
CA SER A 62 6.43 15.14 -4.66
C SER A 62 7.28 16.00 -3.72
N ILE A 63 7.41 17.29 -4.02
CA ILE A 63 8.17 18.30 -3.25
C ILE A 63 7.78 18.33 -1.76
N GLU A 64 6.52 18.04 -1.44
CA GLU A 64 5.99 18.04 -0.06
C GLU A 64 6.25 16.72 0.73
N GLY A 65 6.71 15.66 0.08
CA GLY A 65 6.79 14.30 0.66
C GLY A 65 8.16 13.63 0.61
N GLY A 66 9.21 14.35 0.18
CA GLY A 66 10.48 13.79 -0.29
C GLY A 66 11.15 12.75 0.63
N HIS A 67 11.48 11.60 0.02
CA HIS A 67 12.50 10.64 0.45
C HIS A 67 12.45 10.12 1.90
N GLN A 68 11.26 10.09 2.51
CA GLN A 68 11.05 9.75 3.93
C GLN A 68 11.24 8.27 4.31
N GLY A 69 11.91 7.47 3.47
CA GLY A 69 12.11 6.04 3.65
C GLY A 69 10.87 5.19 3.34
N VAL A 70 11.03 3.86 3.40
CA VAL A 70 10.04 2.87 2.96
C VAL A 70 8.75 2.94 3.78
N VAL A 71 8.86 3.06 5.11
CA VAL A 71 7.70 2.98 6.01
C VAL A 71 6.73 4.14 5.80
N ARG A 72 7.23 5.37 5.73
CA ARG A 72 6.39 6.55 5.53
C ARG A 72 5.78 6.57 4.12
N SER A 73 6.58 6.21 3.11
CA SER A 73 6.09 6.05 1.73
C SER A 73 4.95 5.02 1.67
N TYR A 74 5.10 3.88 2.36
CA TYR A 74 4.07 2.85 2.42
C TYR A 74 2.78 3.34 3.10
N GLN A 75 2.88 4.04 4.23
CA GLN A 75 1.68 4.55 4.92
C GLN A 75 0.92 5.57 4.06
N LYS A 76 1.63 6.46 3.38
CA LYS A 76 1.04 7.44 2.44
C LYS A 76 0.31 6.72 1.31
N VAL A 77 0.97 5.80 0.63
CA VAL A 77 0.38 5.06 -0.51
C VAL A 77 -0.78 4.17 -0.06
N LYS A 78 -0.66 3.48 1.08
CA LYS A 78 -1.69 2.59 1.61
C LYS A 78 -2.98 3.33 2.00
N HIS A 79 -2.87 4.61 2.34
CA HIS A 79 -4.02 5.42 2.74
C HIS A 79 -5.01 5.56 1.58
N ASP A 80 -4.52 5.87 0.38
CA ASP A 80 -5.37 6.21 -0.77
C ASP A 80 -5.51 5.05 -1.77
N TYR A 81 -4.54 4.14 -1.83
CA TYR A 81 -4.43 3.13 -2.88
C TYR A 81 -4.41 1.69 -2.38
N TYR A 82 -4.84 0.77 -3.25
CA TYR A 82 -4.79 -0.66 -3.04
C TYR A 82 -4.31 -1.39 -4.29
N TRP A 83 -3.37 -2.32 -4.11
CA TRP A 83 -3.08 -3.38 -5.08
C TRP A 83 -2.41 -4.56 -4.36
N ILE A 84 -2.41 -5.72 -5.02
CA ILE A 84 -1.71 -6.90 -4.50
C ILE A 84 -0.21 -6.67 -4.63
N GLY A 85 0.51 -6.75 -3.51
CA GLY A 85 1.97 -6.53 -3.50
C GLY A 85 2.41 -5.10 -3.16
N LEU A 86 1.49 -4.21 -2.74
CA LEU A 86 1.76 -2.78 -2.45
C LEU A 86 3.05 -2.52 -1.66
N TYR A 87 3.27 -3.25 -0.55
CA TYR A 87 4.47 -3.07 0.25
C TYR A 87 5.76 -3.40 -0.53
N ALA A 88 5.77 -4.51 -1.26
CA ALA A 88 6.94 -4.97 -2.00
C ALA A 88 7.32 -3.97 -3.12
N ASP A 89 6.32 -3.43 -3.81
CA ASP A 89 6.55 -2.44 -4.86
C ASP A 89 7.04 -1.11 -4.29
N VAL A 90 6.46 -0.63 -3.17
CA VAL A 90 6.94 0.57 -2.46
C VAL A 90 8.39 0.38 -2.00
N GLU A 91 8.70 -0.76 -1.38
CA GLU A 91 10.05 -1.04 -0.90
C GLU A 91 11.06 -1.05 -2.05
N LYS A 92 10.74 -1.72 -3.15
CA LYS A 92 11.58 -1.76 -4.36
C LYS A 92 11.82 -0.36 -4.92
N HIS A 93 10.77 0.45 -5.05
CA HIS A 93 10.84 1.80 -5.61
C HIS A 93 11.72 2.72 -4.76
N VAL A 94 11.49 2.77 -3.45
CA VAL A 94 12.29 3.61 -2.53
C VAL A 94 13.75 3.17 -2.50
N LYS A 95 14.03 1.86 -2.52
CA LYS A 95 15.42 1.34 -2.56
C LYS A 95 16.13 1.64 -3.89
N SER A 96 15.40 1.79 -4.99
CA SER A 96 15.98 2.21 -6.27
C SER A 96 16.24 3.73 -6.38
N CYS A 97 15.73 4.52 -5.42
CA CYS A 97 15.90 5.97 -5.45
C CYS A 97 17.32 6.40 -5.05
N LEU A 98 18.01 7.09 -5.96
CA LEU A 98 19.37 7.58 -5.75
C LEU A 98 19.43 8.60 -4.61
N ASN A 99 18.45 9.51 -4.53
CA ASN A 99 18.39 10.52 -3.48
C ASN A 99 18.21 9.89 -2.09
N CYS A 100 17.28 8.94 -1.95
CA CYS A 100 17.12 8.18 -0.70
C CYS A 100 18.40 7.42 -0.32
N SER A 101 19.09 6.86 -1.32
CA SER A 101 20.33 6.11 -1.10
C SER A 101 21.45 7.03 -0.62
N SER A 102 21.59 8.22 -1.21
CA SER A 102 22.56 9.23 -0.81
C SER A 102 22.26 9.84 0.58
N GLU A 103 20.99 10.08 0.91
CA GLU A 103 20.58 10.56 2.24
C GLU A 103 20.82 9.52 3.33
N ALA A 104 20.54 8.24 3.06
CA ALA A 104 20.84 7.16 4.00
C ALA A 104 22.33 7.06 4.32
N ILE A 105 23.20 7.26 3.32
CA ILE A 105 24.66 7.32 3.48
C ILE A 105 25.07 8.56 4.30
N ARG A 106 24.52 9.74 3.98
CA ARG A 106 24.82 10.99 4.70
C ARG A 106 24.43 10.97 6.17
N LEU A 107 23.33 10.30 6.52
CA LEU A 107 22.81 10.23 7.88
C LEU A 107 23.42 9.07 8.70
N GLY A 108 24.34 8.29 8.14
CA GLY A 108 24.94 7.14 8.82
C GLY A 108 23.94 6.04 9.18
N MET A 109 22.77 6.03 8.53
CA MET A 109 21.72 5.04 8.77
C MET A 109 22.03 3.78 7.95
N CYS A 110 22.86 2.90 8.51
CA CYS A 110 23.01 1.55 7.98
C CYS A 110 21.63 0.89 7.98
N SER A 111 21.16 0.45 6.79
CA SER A 111 19.83 -0.11 6.54
C SER A 111 19.52 -1.27 7.49
N ARG A 112 19.02 -0.96 8.70
CA ARG A 112 18.43 -1.94 9.61
C ARG A 112 17.03 -2.24 9.09
N SER A 113 16.99 -3.19 8.17
CA SER A 113 15.79 -3.87 7.73
C SER A 113 15.16 -4.55 8.95
N ASP A 114 14.16 -3.93 9.57
CA ASP A 114 13.35 -4.61 10.59
C ASP A 114 12.30 -5.48 9.87
N HIS A 115 12.81 -6.56 9.25
CA HIS A 115 12.03 -7.58 8.56
C HIS A 115 11.17 -8.43 9.52
N SER A 116 11.32 -8.28 10.84
CA SER A 116 10.81 -9.22 11.82
C SER A 116 9.36 -8.98 12.28
N ARG A 117 8.66 -7.96 11.79
CA ARG A 117 7.27 -7.65 12.22
C ARG A 117 6.19 -7.73 11.15
N TRP A 118 6.53 -7.89 9.87
CA TRP A 118 5.57 -7.73 8.78
C TRP A 118 5.27 -9.02 7.98
N CYS A 119 5.98 -10.13 8.25
CA CYS A 119 5.69 -11.44 7.67
C CYS A 119 4.36 -12.09 8.14
N LEU A 120 3.52 -11.39 8.91
CA LEU A 120 2.27 -11.94 9.46
C LEU A 120 0.98 -11.39 8.80
N TRP A 121 1.06 -10.59 7.73
CA TRP A 121 -0.12 -9.96 7.11
C TRP A 121 -0.29 -10.22 5.60
N THR A 122 0.08 -11.42 5.12
CA THR A 122 -0.16 -11.81 3.70
C THR A 122 -0.77 -13.20 3.50
N LEU A 123 -1.60 -13.71 4.42
CA LEU A 123 -2.48 -14.87 4.16
C LEU A 123 -3.92 -14.59 4.61
#